data_AF-A0A349QTD9-F1
#
_entry.id   AF-A0A349QTD9-F1
#
_cell.length_a   1.000
_cell.length_b   1.000
_cell.length_c   1.000
_cell.angle_alpha   90.00
_cell.angle_beta   90.00
_cell.angle_gamma   90.00
#
_symmetry.space_group_name_H-M   'P 1'
#
loop_
_entity.id
_entity.type
_entity.pdbx_description
1 polymer ?
#
loop_
_entity_poly.entity_id
_entity_poly.type
_entity_poly.pdbx_seq_one_letter_code
_entity_poly.pdbx_strand_id
1 'polypeptide(L)'
;MVPTEKLRQAVSDYKNGDAQAFTLLYQETDKYIYTCIYKVMQGNDNAADIISDIMQDTYVEVSKNIRQLENEECFLQWAGMIATRKCYAYLKRGRQVMKNIRR
;
A
#
# COMPACT_ATOMS: atom_id res chain seq x y z
N MET A 1 7.89 -7.15 -10.55
CA MET A 1 7.38 -6.22 -11.57
C MET A 1 8.30 -5.02 -11.56
N VAL A 2 8.84 -4.63 -12.70
CA VAL A 2 9.71 -3.44 -12.83
C VAL A 2 8.81 -2.22 -13.04
N PRO A 3 9.06 -1.06 -12.41
CA PRO A 3 8.31 0.15 -12.69
C PRO A 3 8.36 0.54 -14.17
N THR A 4 7.22 0.96 -14.70
CA THR A 4 7.16 1.56 -16.04
C THR A 4 7.79 2.96 -16.00
N GLU A 5 8.30 3.45 -17.13
CA GLU A 5 8.80 4.83 -17.22
C GLU A 5 7.73 5.85 -16.76
N LYS A 6 6.49 5.57 -17.12
CA LYS A 6 5.31 6.35 -16.73
C LYS A 6 5.14 6.42 -15.21
N LEU A 7 5.32 5.30 -14.51
CA LEU A 7 5.29 5.27 -13.05
C LEU A 7 6.45 6.06 -12.45
N ARG A 8 7.67 5.93 -13.00
CA ARG A 8 8.85 6.67 -12.50
C ARG A 8 8.63 8.16 -12.57
N GLN A 9 8.13 8.64 -13.72
CA GLN A 9 7.81 10.04 -13.91
C GLN A 9 6.74 10.53 -12.92
N ALA A 10 5.65 9.77 -12.76
CA ALA A 10 4.58 10.10 -11.81
C ALA A 10 5.08 10.19 -10.36
N VAL A 11 6.00 9.30 -9.95
CA VAL A 11 6.62 9.34 -8.62
C VAL A 11 7.48 10.59 -8.45
N SER A 12 8.31 10.91 -9.46
CA SER A 12 9.16 12.10 -9.45
C SER A 12 8.33 13.39 -9.37
N ASP A 13 7.32 13.53 -10.22
CA ASP A 13 6.44 14.70 -10.26
C ASP A 13 5.70 14.89 -8.93
N TYR A 14 5.20 13.79 -8.37
CA TYR A 14 4.52 13.82 -7.07
C TYR A 14 5.47 14.21 -5.93
N LYS A 15 6.72 13.71 -5.92
CA LYS A 15 7.76 14.13 -4.95
C LYS A 15 8.02 15.64 -5.02
N ASN A 16 8.03 16.18 -6.23
CA ASN A 16 8.25 17.60 -6.53
C ASN A 16 7.02 18.49 -6.27
N GLY A 17 5.91 17.91 -5.82
CA GLY A 17 4.72 18.65 -5.36
C GLY A 17 3.58 18.73 -6.35
N ASP A 18 3.67 18.06 -7.51
CA ASP A 18 2.52 17.92 -8.40
C ASP A 18 1.51 16.93 -7.82
N ALA A 19 0.48 17.45 -7.16
CA ALA A 19 -0.57 16.64 -6.58
C ALA A 19 -1.36 15.82 -7.62
N GLN A 20 -1.41 16.24 -8.89
CA GLN A 20 -2.14 15.52 -9.94
C GLN A 20 -1.45 14.21 -10.31
N ALA A 21 -0.11 14.17 -10.21
CA ALA A 21 0.70 12.98 -10.47
C ALA A 21 0.36 11.79 -9.55
N PHE A 22 -0.26 12.06 -8.39
CA PHE A 22 -0.74 11.00 -7.49
C PHE A 22 -1.75 10.06 -8.15
N THR A 23 -2.66 10.60 -8.95
CA THR A 23 -3.68 9.81 -9.64
C THR A 23 -3.03 8.80 -10.57
N LEU A 24 -2.01 9.25 -11.30
CA LEU A 24 -1.29 8.39 -12.25
C LEU A 24 -0.45 7.34 -11.51
N LEU A 25 0.27 7.74 -10.46
CA LEU A 25 0.99 6.83 -9.57
C LEU A 25 0.06 5.74 -9.02
N TYR A 26 -1.14 6.11 -8.56
CA TYR A 26 -2.15 5.15 -8.10
C TYR A 26 -2.56 4.18 -9.21
N GLN A 27 -2.96 4.68 -10.38
CA GLN A 27 -3.41 3.85 -11.51
C GLN A 27 -2.36 2.86 -12.02
N GLU A 28 -1.08 3.24 -11.97
CA GLU A 28 0.01 2.36 -12.40
C GLU A 28 0.36 1.28 -11.35
N THR A 29 -0.10 1.44 -10.11
CA THR A 29 0.36 0.60 -8.98
C THR A 29 -0.74 -0.14 -8.24
N ASP A 30 -1.99 0.28 -8.37
CA ASP A 30 -3.14 -0.23 -7.62
C ASP A 30 -3.27 -1.76 -7.68
N LYS A 31 -3.16 -2.36 -8.87
CA LYS A 31 -3.26 -3.80 -9.08
C LYS A 31 -2.13 -4.56 -8.40
N TYR A 32 -0.91 -4.02 -8.43
CA TYR A 32 0.24 -4.63 -7.77
C TYR A 32 0.05 -4.60 -6.24
N ILE A 33 -0.31 -3.44 -5.69
CA ILE A 33 -0.53 -3.26 -4.26
C ILE A 33 -1.71 -4.11 -3.77
N TYR A 34 -2.82 -4.13 -4.51
CA TYR A 34 -3.96 -5.01 -4.24
C TYR A 34 -3.52 -6.47 -4.17
N THR A 35 -2.70 -6.92 -5.13
CA THR A 35 -2.19 -8.30 -5.14
C THR A 35 -1.32 -8.60 -3.92
N CYS A 36 -0.46 -7.67 -3.50
CA CYS A 36 0.33 -7.80 -2.28
C CYS A 36 -0.57 -7.96 -1.05
N ILE A 37 -1.58 -7.12 -0.89
CA ILE A 37 -2.51 -7.16 0.25
C ILE A 37 -3.32 -8.45 0.23
N TYR A 38 -3.92 -8.78 -0.92
CA TYR A 38 -4.75 -9.96 -1.09
C TYR A 38 -4.01 -11.25 -0.71
N LYS A 39 -2.74 -11.39 -1.13
CA LYS A 39 -1.92 -12.56 -0.78
C LYS A 39 -1.70 -12.73 0.72
N VAL A 40 -1.65 -11.64 1.48
CA VAL A 40 -1.51 -11.70 2.95
C VAL A 40 -2.86 -11.90 3.63
N MET A 41 -3.95 -11.37 3.06
CA MET A 41 -5.30 -11.41 3.62
C MET A 41 -6.13 -12.62 3.20
N GLN A 42 -5.69 -13.39 2.21
CA GLN A 42 -6.40 -14.59 1.73
C GLN A 42 -6.74 -15.55 2.88
N GLY A 43 -7.96 -16.10 2.87
CA GLY A 43 -8.48 -16.97 3.94
C GLY A 43 -9.23 -16.25 5.07
N ASN A 44 -9.57 -14.97 4.89
CA ASN A 44 -10.44 -14.21 5.79
C ASN A 44 -11.79 -13.93 5.09
N ASP A 45 -12.91 -14.33 5.70
CA ASP A 45 -14.23 -14.30 5.08
C ASP A 45 -14.74 -12.88 4.75
N ASN A 46 -14.16 -11.83 5.36
CA ASN A 46 -14.45 -10.41 5.10
C ASN A 46 -13.31 -9.68 4.38
N ALA A 47 -12.51 -10.37 3.56
CA ALA A 47 -11.29 -9.79 3.00
C ALA A 47 -11.52 -8.53 2.14
N ALA A 48 -12.65 -8.38 1.45
CA ALA A 48 -12.86 -7.29 0.49
C ALA A 48 -12.83 -5.88 1.12
N ASP A 49 -13.64 -5.64 2.16
CA ASP A 49 -13.69 -4.34 2.84
C ASP A 49 -12.35 -4.03 3.53
N ILE A 50 -11.77 -5.04 4.16
CA ILE A 50 -10.46 -4.94 4.83
C ILE A 50 -9.35 -4.58 3.82
N ILE A 51 -9.39 -5.18 2.62
CA ILE A 51 -8.43 -4.88 1.56
C ILE A 51 -8.59 -3.42 1.11
N SER A 52 -9.82 -2.92 0.97
CA SER A 52 -10.08 -1.52 0.61
C SER A 52 -9.51 -0.55 1.65
N ASP A 53 -9.74 -0.82 2.93
CA ASP A 53 -9.19 -0.03 4.04
C ASP A 53 -7.66 -0.03 4.01
N ILE A 54 -7.04 -1.20 3.85
CA ILE A 54 -5.57 -1.33 3.80
C ILE A 54 -5.00 -0.62 2.56
N MET A 55 -5.68 -0.69 1.41
CA MET A 55 -5.30 0.04 0.20
C MET A 55 -5.26 1.54 0.49
N GLN A 56 -6.34 2.09 1.06
CA GLN A 56 -6.42 3.52 1.40
C GLN A 56 -5.30 3.92 2.37
N ASP A 57 -5.13 3.18 3.47
CA ASP A 57 -4.08 3.42 4.47
C ASP A 57 -2.67 3.35 3.86
N THR A 58 -2.46 2.46 2.89
CA THR A 58 -1.19 2.34 2.17
C THR A 58 -0.92 3.60 1.36
N TYR A 59 -1.88 4.06 0.58
CA TYR A 59 -1.72 5.24 -0.28
C TYR A 59 -1.63 6.56 0.51
N VAL A 60 -2.30 6.66 1.66
CA VAL A 60 -2.11 7.75 2.62
C VAL A 60 -0.68 7.75 3.16
N GLU A 61 -0.12 6.59 3.48
CA GLU A 61 1.26 6.52 3.99
C GLU A 61 2.30 6.75 2.90
N VAL A 62 2.05 6.27 1.69
CA VAL A 62 2.83 6.60 0.48
C VAL A 62 2.86 8.11 0.29
N SER A 63 1.70 8.77 0.31
CA SER A 63 1.58 10.22 0.15
C SER A 63 2.43 10.99 1.17
N LYS A 64 2.36 10.59 2.45
CA LYS A 64 3.09 11.24 3.55
C LYS A 64 4.61 11.06 3.45
N ASN A 65 5.08 9.93 2.92
CA ASN A 65 6.49 9.54 3.00
C ASN A 65 7.19 9.47 1.65
N ILE A 66 6.53 9.82 0.54
CA ILE A 66 7.10 9.67 -0.81
C ILE A 66 8.46 10.36 -0.99
N ARG A 67 8.67 11.50 -0.30
CA ARG A 67 9.94 12.24 -0.36
C ARG A 67 11.11 11.49 0.27
N GLN A 68 10.86 10.48 1.09
CA GLN A 68 11.88 9.60 1.68
C GLN A 68 12.28 8.46 0.73
N LEU A 69 11.56 8.24 -0.37
CA LEU A 69 11.94 7.25 -1.36
C LEU A 69 13.16 7.78 -2.14
N GLU A 70 14.31 7.15 -1.94
CA GLU A 70 15.57 7.55 -2.56
C GLU A 70 15.65 7.19 -4.05
N ASN A 71 15.01 6.10 -4.46
CA ASN A 71 15.05 5.59 -5.83
C ASN A 71 13.64 5.23 -6.33
N GLU A 72 13.19 5.91 -7.37
CA GLU A 72 11.89 5.73 -8.01
C GLU A 72 11.71 4.32 -8.62
N GLU A 73 12.80 3.66 -9.04
CA GLU A 73 12.79 2.26 -9.50
C GLU A 73 12.36 1.27 -8.42
N CYS A 74 12.50 1.67 -7.15
CA CYS A 74 12.14 0.85 -6.01
C CYS A 74 10.70 1.11 -5.53
N PHE A 75 9.94 2.00 -6.19
CA PHE A 75 8.61 2.41 -5.73
C PHE A 75 7.68 1.22 -5.45
N LEU A 76 7.56 0.27 -6.38
CA LEU A 76 6.67 -0.89 -6.21
C LEU A 76 7.05 -1.72 -4.99
N GLN A 77 8.33 -2.03 -4.82
CA GLN A 77 8.80 -2.79 -3.67
C GLN A 77 8.56 -2.02 -2.35
N TRP A 78 8.87 -0.72 -2.35
CA TRP A 78 8.69 0.14 -1.19
C TRP A 78 7.22 0.26 -0.78
N ALA A 79 6.31 0.56 -1.71
CA ALA A 79 4.88 0.62 -1.46
C ALA A 79 4.31 -0.76 -1.07
N GLY A 80 4.81 -1.84 -1.68
CA GLY A 80 4.45 -3.21 -1.32
C GLY A 80 4.84 -3.58 0.12
N MET A 81 5.99 -3.09 0.60
CA MET A 81 6.42 -3.26 2.00
C MET A 81 5.48 -2.51 2.97
N ILE A 82 5.08 -1.28 2.63
CA ILE A 82 4.10 -0.51 3.41
C ILE A 82 2.79 -1.30 3.53
N ALA A 83 2.25 -1.76 2.39
CA ALA A 83 1.01 -2.52 2.34
C ALA A 83 1.07 -3.82 3.16
N THR A 84 2.16 -4.57 3.02
CA THR A 84 2.40 -5.81 3.77
C THR A 84 2.46 -5.55 5.27
N ARG A 85 3.14 -4.49 5.70
CA ARG A 85 3.21 -4.10 7.12
C ARG A 85 1.83 -3.73 7.67
N LYS A 86 0.99 -3.01 6.90
CA LYS A 86 -0.39 -2.70 7.28
C LYS A 86 -1.23 -3.96 7.46
N CYS A 87 -1.12 -4.92 6.55
CA CYS A 87 -1.78 -6.24 6.66
C CYS A 87 -1.45 -6.93 7.99
N TYR A 88 -0.17 -7.00 8.34
CA TYR A 88 0.25 -7.64 9.60
C TYR A 88 -0.20 -6.86 10.83
N ALA A 89 -0.22 -5.53 10.78
CA ALA A 89 -0.76 -4.69 11.85
C ALA A 89 -2.25 -4.96 12.07
N TYR A 90 -3.04 -5.07 10.99
CA TYR A 90 -4.45 -5.42 11.05
C TYR A 90 -4.66 -6.82 11.69
N LEU A 91 -3.97 -7.85 11.18
CA LEU A 91 -4.07 -9.21 11.72
C LEU A 91 -3.68 -9.29 13.20
N LYS A 92 -2.66 -8.53 13.62
CA LYS A 92 -2.22 -8.46 15.02
C LYS A 92 -3.32 -7.86 15.91
N ARG A 93 -4.00 -6.81 15.46
CA ARG A 93 -5.12 -6.19 16.19
C ARG A 93 -6.28 -7.16 16.34
N GLY A 94 -6.69 -7.84 15.27
CA GLY A 94 -7.74 -8.85 15.31
C GLY A 94 -7.45 -9.98 16.32
N ARG A 95 -6.21 -10.49 16.33
CA ARG A 95 -5.78 -11.49 17.33
C ARG A 95 -5.84 -10.99 18.76
N GLN A 96 -5.47 -9.73 19.02
CA GLN A 96 -5.52 -9.15 20.36
C GLN A 96 -6.94 -8.97 20.85
N VAL A 97 -7.85 -8.48 20.00
CA VAL A 97 -9.28 -8.36 20.31
C VAL A 97 -9.88 -9.72 20.68
N MET A 98 -9.61 -10.75 19.88
CA MET A 98 -10.08 -12.12 20.17
C MET A 98 -9.55 -12.68 21.51
N LYS A 99 -8.27 -12.41 21.84
CA LYS A 99 -7.69 -12.83 23.13
C LYS A 99 -8.33 -12.11 24.32
N ASN A 100 -8.70 -10.84 24.16
CA ASN A 100 -9.33 -10.05 25.21
C ASN A 100 -10.79 -10.45 25.45
N ILE A 101 -11.51 -10.91 24.42
CA ILE A 101 -12.90 -11.40 24.55
C ILE A 101 -12.97 -12.77 25.22
N ARG A 102 -11.92 -13.59 25.09
CA ARG A 102 -11.86 -14.96 25.66
C ARG A 102 -11.29 -15.02 27.09
N ARG A 103 -10.99 -13.87 27.70
CA ARG A 103 -10.52 -13.75 29.10
C ARG A 103 -11.65 -13.23 29.97
#